data_AF-A0A930RF84-F1
#
_entry.id   AF-A0A930RF84-F1
#
_cell.length_a   1.000
_cell.length_b   1.000
_cell.length_c   1.000
_cell.angle_alpha   90.00
_cell.angle_beta   90.00
_cell.angle_gamma   90.00
#
_symmetry.space_group_name_H-M   'P 1'
#
loop_
_entity.id
_entity.type
_entity.pdbx_description
1 polymer ?
#
loop_
_entity_poly.entity_id
_entity_poly.type
_entity_poly.pdbx_seq_one_letter_code
_entity_poly.pdbx_strand_id
1 'polypeptide(L)' 'MIVVMNAGATQENIDHVIAKIEQAGLRTHLSKGEDRVIIGVIGDKQLISGLEMNMMEGVEKTVRITEKY' A
#
# COMPACT_ATOMS: atom_id res chain seq x y z
N MET A 1 0.39 2.67 7.19
CA MET A 1 -0.53 3.16 6.13
C MET A 1 -1.22 1.97 5.52
N ILE A 2 -2.45 2.10 5.04
CA ILE A 2 -3.17 1.04 4.34
C ILE A 2 -3.43 1.51 2.91
N VAL A 3 -3.12 0.67 1.94
CA VAL A 3 -3.40 0.86 0.53
C VAL A 3 -4.52 -0.11 0.16
N VAL A 4 -5.67 0.42 -0.22
CA VAL A 4 -6.79 -0.37 -0.75
C VAL A 4 -6.62 -0.44 -2.26
N MET A 5 -6.48 -1.64 -2.79
CA MET A 5 -6.41 -1.88 -4.21
C MET A 5 -7.81 -2.14 -4.78
N ASN A 6 -7.96 -1.87 -6.07
CA ASN A 6 -9.15 -2.22 -6.84
C ASN A 6 -9.33 -3.73 -6.92
N ALA A 7 -10.58 -4.18 -7.04
CA ALA A 7 -10.93 -5.61 -7.20
C ALA A 7 -10.29 -6.23 -8.46
N GLY A 8 -10.07 -5.42 -9.50
CA GLY A 8 -9.39 -5.80 -10.74
C GLY A 8 -7.89 -5.50 -10.77
N ALA A 9 -7.26 -5.18 -9.65
CA ALA A 9 -5.81 -4.94 -9.63
C ALA A 9 -5.06 -6.22 -10.02
N THR A 10 -4.23 -6.12 -11.06
CA THR A 10 -3.40 -7.23 -11.52
C THR A 10 -2.31 -7.53 -10.50
N GLN A 11 -1.77 -8.76 -10.57
CA GLN A 11 -0.62 -9.14 -9.74
C GLN A 11 0.59 -8.25 -9.99
N GLU A 12 0.81 -7.77 -11.22
CA GLU A 12 1.86 -6.79 -11.52
C GLU A 12 1.69 -5.50 -10.74
N ASN A 13 0.47 -4.96 -10.63
CA ASN A 13 0.22 -3.73 -9.87
C ASN A 13 0.53 -3.94 -8.38
N ILE A 14 0.15 -5.10 -7.84
CA ILE A 14 0.44 -5.47 -6.45
C ILE A 14 1.96 -5.58 -6.24
N ASP A 15 2.65 -6.29 -7.13
CA ASP A 15 4.10 -6.50 -7.06
C ASP A 15 4.86 -5.18 -7.17
N HIS A 16 4.47 -4.30 -8.10
CA HIS A 16 5.02 -2.95 -8.22
C HIS A 16 4.89 -2.14 -6.92
N VAL A 17 3.74 -2.22 -6.27
CA VAL A 17 3.50 -1.53 -4.99
C VAL A 17 4.38 -2.15 -3.90
N ILE A 18 4.46 -3.48 -3.83
CA ILE A 18 5.30 -4.19 -2.85
C ILE A 18 6.78 -3.83 -3.05
N ALA A 19 7.29 -3.95 -4.27
CA ALA A 19 8.68 -3.64 -4.61
C ALA A 19 9.04 -2.19 -4.27
N LYS A 20 8.13 -1.23 -4.49
CA LYS A 20 8.37 0.18 -4.16
C LYS A 20 8.45 0.42 -2.65
N ILE A 21 7.70 -0.33 -1.87
CA ILE A 21 7.71 -0.27 -0.40
C ILE A 21 8.97 -0.94 0.14
N GLU A 22 9.34 -2.11 -0.38
CA GLU A 22 10.55 -2.82 0.02
C GLU A 22 11.82 -2.05 -0.37
N GLN A 23 11.84 -1.38 -1.53
CA GLN A 23 12.93 -0.46 -1.92
C GLN A 23 13.07 0.72 -0.96
N ALA A 24 11.98 1.17 -0.36
CA ALA A 24 12.02 2.19 0.68
C ALA A 24 12.47 1.65 2.05
N GLY A 25 12.78 0.34 2.17
CA GLY A 25 13.17 -0.30 3.43
C GLY A 25 11.99 -0.53 4.37
N LEU A 26 10.76 -0.49 3.85
CA LEU A 26 9.53 -0.68 4.61
C LEU A 26 9.03 -2.11 4.41
N ARG A 27 8.20 -2.59 5.34
CA ARG A 27 7.52 -3.88 5.21
C ARG A 27 6.12 -3.70 4.66
N THR A 28 5.71 -4.65 3.85
CA THR A 28 4.33 -4.77 3.36
C THR A 28 3.60 -5.91 4.06
N HIS A 29 2.28 -5.80 4.08
CA HIS A 29 1.38 -6.84 4.53
C HIS A 29 0.24 -6.96 3.53
N LEU A 30 0.23 -8.03 2.74
CA LEU A 30 -0.82 -8.27 1.75
C LEU A 30 -1.99 -9.01 2.41
N SER A 31 -3.14 -8.33 2.50
CA SER A 31 -4.43 -8.90 2.83
C SER A 31 -5.26 -9.04 1.57
N LYS A 32 -5.31 -10.26 1.02
CA LYS A 32 -6.18 -10.58 -0.11
C LYS A 32 -7.57 -10.95 0.42
N GLY A 33 -8.51 -10.01 0.39
CA GLY A 33 -9.91 -10.26 0.68
C GLY A 33 -10.63 -10.87 -0.52
N GLU A 34 -11.86 -11.35 -0.29
CA GLU A 34 -12.70 -11.98 -1.32
C GLU A 34 -13.08 -10.99 -2.43
N ASP A 35 -13.44 -9.74 -2.06
CA ASP A 35 -13.78 -8.68 -3.00
C ASP A 35 -12.62 -7.70 -3.31
N ARG A 36 -11.68 -7.52 -2.39
CA ARG A 36 -10.69 -6.44 -2.45
C ARG A 36 -9.35 -6.86 -1.88
N VAL A 37 -8.28 -6.35 -2.49
CA VAL A 37 -6.92 -6.54 -1.99
C VAL A 37 -6.50 -5.31 -1.19
N ILE A 38 -5.98 -5.54 0.01
CA ILE A 38 -5.52 -4.51 0.94
C ILE A 38 -4.04 -4.74 1.17
N ILE A 39 -3.23 -3.70 1.04
CA ILE A 39 -1.80 -3.73 1.29
C ILE A 39 -1.51 -2.82 2.48
N GLY A 40 -1.23 -3.42 3.62
CA GLY A 40 -0.69 -2.73 4.78
C GLY A 40 0.78 -2.36 4.55
N VAL A 41 1.16 -1.15 4.94
CA VAL A 41 2.53 -0.66 4.92
C VAL A 41 2.96 -0.39 6.35
N ILE A 42 4.02 -1.08 6.78
CA ILE A 42 4.55 -1.13 8.14
C ILE A 42 6.00 -0.67 8.11
N GLY A 43 6.34 0.33 8.91
CA GLY A 43 7.69 0.87 9.00
C GLY A 43 7.68 2.37 9.31
N ASP A 44 8.77 3.04 8.93
CA ASP A 44 8.99 4.44 9.26
C ASP A 44 7.94 5.38 8.67
N LYS A 45 7.23 6.08 9.55
CA LYS A 45 6.12 6.96 9.19
C LYS A 45 6.55 8.09 8.26
N GLN A 46 7.78 8.59 8.38
CA GLN A 46 8.30 9.64 7.49
C GLN A 46 8.39 9.14 6.04
N LEU A 47 8.97 7.95 5.83
CA LEU A 47 9.08 7.32 4.52
C LEU A 47 7.70 7.00 3.93
N ILE A 48 6.82 6.43 4.75
CA ILE A 48 5.42 6.11 4.36
C ILE A 48 4.64 7.37 3.98
N SER A 49 4.85 8.49 4.68
CA SER A 49 4.18 9.75 4.40
C SER A 49 4.72 10.45 3.13
N GLY A 50 5.95 10.15 2.74
CA GLY A 50 6.53 10.59 1.46
C GLY A 50 6.15 9.72 0.27
N LEU A 51 5.64 8.51 0.50
CA LEU A 51 5.22 7.60 -0.57
C LEU A 51 3.84 8.00 -1.12
N GLU A 52 3.83 8.47 -2.37
CA GLU A 52 2.61 8.79 -3.12
C GLU A 52 1.97 7.54 -3.75
N MET A 53 1.56 6.60 -2.90
CA MET A 53 0.96 5.35 -3.40
C MET A 53 -0.43 5.56 -4.03
N ASN A 54 -1.11 6.69 -3.76
CA ASN A 54 -2.41 7.01 -4.37
C ASN A 54 -2.38 7.14 -5.89
N MET A 55 -1.20 7.41 -6.48
CA MET A 55 -1.06 7.58 -7.93
C MET A 55 -0.65 6.31 -8.65
N MET A 56 -0.48 5.18 -7.95
CA MET A 56 -0.09 3.92 -8.58
C MET A 56 -1.31 3.23 -9.19
N GLU A 57 -1.10 2.61 -10.36
CA GLU A 57 -2.15 1.86 -11.04
C GLU A 57 -2.65 0.71 -10.17
N GLY A 58 -3.97 0.51 -10.15
CA GLY A 58 -4.61 -0.48 -9.30
C GLY A 58 -4.86 -0.04 -7.85
N VAL A 59 -4.37 1.12 -7.41
CA VAL A 59 -4.70 1.68 -6.10
C VAL A 59 -6.06 2.39 -6.17
N GLU A 60 -7.02 1.92 -5.39
CA GLU A 60 -8.33 2.58 -5.25
C GLU A 60 -8.23 3.76 -4.28
N LYS A 61 -7.60 3.53 -3.12
CA LYS A 61 -7.48 4.53 -2.07
C LYS A 61 -6.33 4.22 -1.14
N THR A 62 -5.72 5.24 -0.55
CA THR A 62 -4.82 5.03 0.58
C THR A 62 -5.31 5.75 1.82
N VAL A 63 -5.14 5.08 2.96
CA VAL A 63 -5.54 5.57 4.28
C VAL A 63 -4.29 5.59 5.16
N ARG A 64 -3.87 6.78 5.56
CA ARG A 64 -2.77 6.93 6.52
C ARG A 64 -3.32 6.76 7.93
N ILE A 65 -3.07 5.60 8.52
CA ILE A 65 -3.20 5.44 9.97
C ILE A 65 -2.03 6.18 10.59
N THR A 66 -2.31 7.39 11.04
CA THR A 66 -1.42 8.18 11.87
C THR A 66 -2.20 8.46 13.14
N GLU A 67 -1.84 7.81 14.24
CA GLU A 67 -2.28 8.30 15.55
C GLU A 67 -1.72 9.71 15.72
N LYS A 68 -2.61 10.70 15.69
CA LYS A 68 -2.41 11.93 16.46
C LYS A 68 -3.05 11.64 17.82
N TYR A 69 -2.22 11.26 18.78
CA TYR A 69 -2.50 11.50 20.19
C TYR A 69 -1.60 12.65 20.63
#